data_AF-A0A932IK92-F1
#
_entry.id   AF-A0A932IK92-F1
#
_cell.length_a   1.000
_cell.length_b   1.000
_cell.length_c   1.000
_cell.angle_alpha   90.00
_cell.angle_beta   90.00
_cell.angle_gamma   90.00
#
_symmetry.space_group_name_H-M   'P 1'
#
loop_
_entity.id
_entity.type
_entity.pdbx_description
1 polymer ?
#
loop_
_entity_poly.entity_id
_entity_poly.type
_entity_poly.pdbx_seq_one_letter_code
_entity_poly.pdbx_strand_id
1 'polypeptide(L)'
;MEITADIVKKLRDQTGAGMMDCKKALAETNGNFEKAIEFLRKKGAATAEKRADRATKQGVVEAYIHAGGRIGTMVELNCDSD
;
A
#
# COMPACT_ATOMS: atom_id res chain seq x y z
N MET A 1 25.90 -3.53 8.90
CA MET A 1 24.84 -3.53 9.93
C MET A 1 23.98 -4.75 9.66
N GLU A 2 23.85 -5.65 10.63
CA GLU A 2 23.08 -6.88 10.43
C GLU A 2 21.58 -6.56 10.47
N ILE A 3 20.86 -6.85 9.39
CA ILE A 3 19.41 -6.64 9.33
C ILE A 3 18.76 -7.77 10.12
N THR A 4 18.31 -7.46 11.34
CA THR A 4 17.68 -8.45 12.21
C THR A 4 16.25 -8.77 11.76
N ALA A 5 15.74 -9.95 12.13
CA ALA A 5 14.35 -10.31 11.84
C ALA A 5 13.36 -9.33 12.49
N ASP A 6 13.69 -8.82 13.68
CA ASP A 6 12.84 -7.90 14.43
C ASP A 6 12.69 -6.54 13.74
N ILE A 7 13.76 -5.97 13.18
CA ILE A 7 13.65 -4.69 12.47
C ILE A 7 12.84 -4.82 11.18
N VAL A 8 12.95 -5.96 10.48
CA VAL A 8 12.14 -6.26 9.29
C VAL A 8 10.67 -6.40 9.68
N LYS A 9 10.38 -7.12 10.77
CA LYS A 9 9.02 -7.27 11.30
C LYS A 9 8.43 -5.92 11.67
N LYS A 10 9.18 -5.08 12.40
CA LYS A 10 8.75 -3.73 12.79
C LYS A 10 8.44 -2.85 11.57
N LEU A 11 9.26 -2.91 10.52
CA LEU A 11 9.02 -2.16 9.30
C LEU A 11 7.76 -2.63 8.56
N ARG A 12 7.55 -3.95 8.51
CA ARG A 12 6.33 -4.55 7.95
C ARG A 12 5.09 -4.11 8.71
N ASP A 13 5.11 -4.19 10.05
CA ASP A 13 3.96 -3.86 10.89
C ASP A 13 3.57 -2.38 10.72
N GLN A 14 4.55 -1.49 10.50
CA GLN A 14 4.30 -0.07 10.29
C GLN A 14 3.84 0.30 8.87
N THR A 15 4.28 -0.43 7.85
CA THR A 15 4.05 -0.06 6.43
C THR A 15 3.02 -0.93 5.73
N GLY A 16 2.71 -2.11 6.27
CA GLY A 16 1.90 -3.13 5.61
C GLY A 16 2.57 -3.81 4.41
N ALA A 17 3.82 -3.48 4.09
CA ALA A 17 4.53 -4.04 2.95
C ALA A 17 4.91 -5.52 3.16
N GLY A 18 5.14 -6.24 2.06
CA GLY A 18 5.55 -7.65 2.11
C GLY A 18 6.88 -7.83 2.86
N MET A 19 7.03 -8.97 3.56
CA MET A 19 8.22 -9.26 4.39
C MET A 19 9.54 -9.14 3.61
N MET A 20 9.55 -9.65 2.37
CA MET A 20 10.73 -9.59 1.50
C MET A 20 11.02 -8.18 0.98
N ASP A 21 9.98 -7.37 0.77
CA ASP A 21 10.15 -5.98 0.37
C ASP A 21 10.73 -5.15 1.51
N CYS A 22 10.28 -5.38 2.76
CA CYS A 22 10.84 -4.75 3.94
C CYS A 22 12.33 -5.10 4.13
N LYS A 23 12.69 -6.37 3.96
CA LYS A 23 14.10 -6.81 4.03
C LYS A 23 14.96 -6.15 2.95
N LYS A 24 14.48 -6.09 1.71
CA LYS A 24 15.18 -5.43 0.60
C LYS A 24 15.32 -3.93 0.83
N ALA A 25 14.26 -3.26 1.28
CA ALA A 25 14.28 -1.84 1.58
C ALA A 25 15.33 -1.50 2.66
N LEU A 26 15.41 -2.31 3.73
CA LEU A 26 16.44 -2.16 4.75
C LEU A 26 17.85 -2.45 4.20
N ALA A 27 18.01 -3.39 3.28
CA ALA A 27 19.30 -3.66 2.63
C ALA A 27 19.77 -2.48 1.76
N GLU A 28 18.89 -1.93 0.92
CA GLU A 28 19.22 -0.80 0.03
C GLU A 28 19.43 0.51 0.78
N THR A 29 18.90 0.62 2.00
CA THR A 29 19.04 1.82 2.85
C THR A 29 20.04 1.63 3.98
N ASN A 30 20.84 0.56 3.94
CA ASN A 30 21.87 0.23 4.94
C ASN A 30 21.33 0.18 6.38
N GLY A 31 20.11 -0.33 6.55
CA GLY A 31 19.42 -0.44 7.85
C GLY A 31 18.78 0.85 8.35
N ASN A 32 18.79 1.93 7.55
CA ASN A 32 18.12 3.16 7.93
C ASN A 32 16.60 3.02 7.79
N PHE A 33 15.91 3.02 8.93
CA PHE A 33 14.49 2.75 9.01
C PHE A 33 13.61 3.79 8.29
N GLU A 34 13.90 5.08 8.45
CA GLU A 34 13.13 6.15 7.80
C GLU A 34 13.30 6.13 6.28
N LYS A 35 14.54 5.96 5.80
CA LYS A 35 14.82 5.80 4.37
C LYS A 35 14.15 4.55 3.81
N ALA A 36 14.08 3.46 4.58
CA ALA A 36 13.40 2.24 4.16
C ALA A 36 11.89 2.47 3.97
N ILE A 37 11.25 3.26 4.84
CA ILE A 37 9.83 3.66 4.67
C ILE A 37 9.66 4.47 3.39
N GLU A 38 10.50 5.47 3.17
CA GLU A 38 10.42 6.30 1.96
C GLU A 38 10.64 5.47 0.69
N PHE A 39 11.61 4.55 0.73
CA PHE A 39 11.89 3.61 -0.35
C PHE A 39 10.68 2.73 -0.66
N LEU A 40 10.04 2.15 0.36
CA LEU A 40 8.84 1.32 0.19
C LEU A 40 7.69 2.13 -0.40
N ARG A 41 7.51 3.39 0.03
CA ARG A 41 6.47 4.27 -0.50
C ARG A 41 6.66 4.56 -1.99
N LYS A 42 7.88 4.91 -2.40
CA LYS A 42 8.24 5.14 -3.82
C LYS A 42 8.05 3.87 -4.65
N LYS A 43 8.50 2.73 -4.14
CA LYS A 43 8.33 1.42 -4.79
C LYS A 43 6.85 1.03 -4.93
N GLY A 44 6.03 1.31 -3.92
CA GLY A 44 4.60 1.06 -3.94
C GLY A 44 3.90 1.85 -5.05
N ALA A 45 4.21 3.14 -5.19
CA ALA A 45 3.69 3.99 -6.26
C ALA A 45 4.05 3.44 -7.66
N ALA A 46 5.33 3.09 -7.89
CA ALA A 46 5.76 2.49 -9.15
C ALA A 46 5.09 1.13 -9.45
N THR A 47 4.76 0.37 -8.40
CA THR A 47 4.04 -0.92 -8.55
C THR A 47 2.58 -0.69 -8.90
N ALA A 48 1.94 0.32 -8.33
CA ALA A 48 0.57 0.71 -8.66
C ALA A 48 0.48 1.20 -10.11
N GLU A 49 1.42 2.02 -10.55
CA GLU A 49 1.49 2.50 -11.94
C GLU A 49 1.60 1.34 -12.95
N LYS A 50 2.46 0.35 -12.69
CA LYS A 50 2.56 -0.87 -13.52
C LYS A 50 1.29 -1.72 -13.57
N ARG A 51 0.36 -1.50 -12.64
CA ARG A 51 -0.92 -2.22 -12.57
C ARG A 51 -2.10 -1.38 -13.06
N ALA A 52 -1.89 -0.10 -13.37
CA ALA A 52 -2.96 0.83 -13.73
C ALA A 52 -3.73 0.40 -14.98
N ASP A 53 -3.05 -0.22 -15.95
CA ASP A 53 -3.67 -0.68 -17.20
C ASP A 53 -4.40 -2.03 -17.09
N ARG A 54 -4.41 -2.65 -15.91
CA ARG A 54 -5.11 -3.93 -15.71
C ARG A 54 -6.61 -3.69 -15.66
N ALA A 55 -7.34 -4.43 -16.48
CA ALA A 55 -8.79 -4.44 -16.39
C ALA A 55 -9.24 -5.09 -15.08
N THR A 56 -9.90 -4.31 -14.21
CA THR A 56 -10.57 -4.75 -12.99
C THR A 56 -12.07 -4.88 -13.26
N LYS A 57 -12.68 -6.02 -12.91
CA LYS A 57 -14.10 -6.32 -13.20
C LYS A 57 -14.92 -6.68 -11.95
N GLN A 58 -14.26 -6.79 -10.81
CA GLN A 58 -14.89 -6.99 -9.52
C GLN A 58 -14.77 -5.70 -8.70
N GLY A 59 -15.54 -5.59 -7.62
CA GLY A 59 -15.52 -4.40 -6.78
C GLY A 59 -16.77 -4.23 -5.95
N VAL A 60 -16.92 -3.02 -5.42
CA VAL A 60 -18.08 -2.60 -4.63
C VAL A 60 -18.55 -1.23 -5.08
N VAL A 61 -19.86 -1.03 -5.02
CA VAL A 61 -20.49 0.29 -5.19
C VAL A 61 -21.04 0.72 -3.84
N GLU A 62 -20.56 1.85 -3.33
CA GLU A 62 -21.00 2.43 -2.07
C GLU A 62 -21.66 3.79 -2.30
N ALA A 63 -22.73 4.05 -1.55
CA ALA A 63 -23.46 5.30 -1.60
C ALA A 63 -23.48 5.97 -0.22
N TYR A 64 -23.13 7.24 -0.18
CA TYR A 64 -23.19 8.07 1.02
C TYR A 64 -24.20 9.19 0.83
N ILE A 65 -25.15 9.28 1.76
CA ILE A 65 -26.12 10.37 1.84
C ILE A 65 -25.77 11.22 3.05
N HIS A 66 -25.45 12.49 2.81
CA HIS A 66 -25.16 13.42 3.89
C HIS A 66 -26.40 13.68 4.75
N ALA A 67 -26.17 13.97 6.03
CA ALA A 67 -27.23 14.28 6.97
C ALA A 67 -28.14 15.38 6.41
N GLY A 68 -29.45 15.16 6.46
CA GLY A 68 -30.46 16.04 5.87
C GLY A 68 -30.86 15.70 4.41
N GLY A 69 -30.26 14.68 3.79
CA GLY A 69 -30.76 14.06 2.56
C GLY A 69 -30.63 14.91 1.28
N ARG A 70 -29.88 16.01 1.33
CA ARG A 70 -29.74 16.96 0.20
C ARG A 70 -28.50 16.70 -0.65
N ILE A 71 -27.53 15.97 -0.13
CA ILE A 71 -26.28 15.66 -0.82
C ILE A 71 -26.10 14.15 -0.79
N GLY A 72 -25.94 13.55 -1.97
CA GLY A 72 -25.60 12.15 -2.14
C GLY A 72 -24.36 12.01 -3.00
N THR A 73 -23.49 11.08 -2.66
CA THR A 73 -22.31 10.69 -3.44
C THR A 73 -22.29 9.18 -3.60
N MET A 74 -21.85 8.71 -4.76
CA MET A 74 -21.67 7.28 -5.05
C MET A 74 -20.24 7.05 -5.53
N VAL A 75 -19.64 5.95 -5.09
CA VAL A 75 -18.28 5.54 -5.44
C VAL A 75 -18.32 4.09 -5.87
N GLU A 76 -17.77 3.82 -7.05
CA GLU A 76 -17.44 2.48 -7.52
C GLU A 76 -15.94 2.25 -7.27
N LEU A 77 -15.59 1.22 -6.50
CA LEU A 77 -14.21 0.84 -6.23
C LEU A 77 -13.95 -0.57 -6.78
N ASN A 78 -13.14 -0.63 -7.84
CA ASN A 78 -12.86 -1.88 -8.56
C ASN A 78 -11.56 -2.54 -8.11
N CYS A 79 -11.55 -3.89 -8.17
CA CYS A 79 -10.44 -4.76 -7.78
C CYS A 79 -10.31 -5.97 -8.74
N ASP A 80 -9.19 -6.70 -8.60
CA ASP A 80 -8.88 -7.87 -9.44
C ASP A 80 -9.69 -9.12 -9.01
N SER A 81 -10.12 -9.21 -7.75
CA SER A 81 -10.84 -10.34 -7.16
C SER A 81 -11.86 -9.87 -6.13
N ASP A 82 -12.89 -10.68 -5.88
CA ASP A 82 -13.88 -10.48 -4.82
C ASP A 82 -13.27 -10.48 -3.41
#